data_AF-A0A7W5XH13-F1
#
_entry.id   AF-A0A7W5XH13-F1
#
_cell.length_a   1.000
_cell.length_b   1.000
_cell.length_c   1.000
_cell.angle_alpha   90.00
_cell.angle_beta   90.00
_cell.angle_gamma   90.00
#
_symmetry.space_group_name_H-M   'P 1'
#
loop_
_entity.id
_entity.type
_entity.pdbx_description
1 polymer ?
#
loop_
_entity_poly.entity_id
_entity_poly.type
_entity_poly.pdbx_seq_one_letter_code
_entity_poly.pdbx_strand_id
1 'polypeptide(L)'
;MLSSIHLLQPHLLSLLRIVSSLVLFSYGTQKILHFPAAASVPPVGSLSWVAGLLELTLGFLVLIGFQTPIAAFVLSGLMAFAYFIGHASKSFFPAQNGGVAAILFCFVFLYLVAAGAGSFSVDNLVKRGRTEIAA
;
A
#
# COMPACT_ATOMS: atom_id res chain seq x y z
N MET A 1 -14.83 18.64 20.57
CA MET A 1 -14.97 17.42 19.75
C MET A 1 -13.95 17.34 18.62
N LEU A 2 -13.82 18.35 17.74
CA LEU A 2 -12.84 18.30 16.63
C LEU A 2 -11.37 18.28 17.10
N SER A 3 -11.03 18.99 18.18
CA SER A 3 -9.68 19.04 18.75
C SER A 3 -9.15 17.66 19.19
N SER A 4 -10.05 16.80 19.69
CA SER A 4 -9.71 15.44 20.12
C SER A 4 -9.33 14.54 18.94
N ILE A 5 -9.87 14.79 17.75
CA ILE A 5 -9.56 13.99 16.53
C ILE A 5 -8.12 14.24 16.08
N HIS A 6 -7.63 15.48 16.19
CA HIS A 6 -6.23 15.80 15.86
C HIS A 6 -5.23 15.06 16.73
N LEU A 7 -5.55 14.78 18.00
CA LEU A 7 -4.71 13.98 18.89
C LEU A 7 -4.59 12.51 18.43
N LEU A 8 -5.61 11.99 17.74
CA LEU A 8 -5.61 10.64 17.19
C LEU A 8 -4.91 10.54 15.82
N GLN A 9 -4.54 11.65 15.19
CA GLN A 9 -3.91 11.69 13.86
C GLN A 9 -2.78 10.66 13.64
N PRO A 10 -1.75 10.53 14.52
CA PRO A 10 -0.69 9.55 14.30
C PRO A 10 -1.16 8.08 14.37
N HIS A 11 -2.21 7.81 15.15
CA HIS A 11 -2.82 6.50 15.28
C HIS A 11 -3.68 6.18 14.04
N LEU A 12 -4.46 7.16 13.57
CA LEU A 12 -5.26 7.04 12.35
C LEU A 12 -4.39 6.90 11.09
N LEU A 13 -3.23 7.57 11.04
CA LEU A 13 -2.24 7.37 9.98
C LEU A 13 -1.71 5.94 9.96
N SER A 14 -1.38 5.39 11.14
CA SER A 14 -0.93 4.00 11.26
C SER A 14 -2.03 3.01 10.84
N LEU A 15 -3.29 3.28 11.23
CA LEU A 15 -4.43 2.48 10.83
C LEU A 15 -4.66 2.51 9.32
N LEU A 16 -4.62 3.70 8.70
CA LEU A 16 -4.72 3.87 7.25
C LEU A 16 -3.62 3.07 6.54
N ARG A 17 -2.37 3.19 7.00
CA ARG A 17 -1.23 2.43 6.46
C ARG A 17 -1.50 0.93 6.54
N ILE A 18 -1.85 0.41 7.72
CA ILE A 18 -2.07 -1.02 7.96
C ILE A 18 -3.21 -1.55 7.09
N VAL A 19 -4.37 -0.90 7.08
CA VAL A 19 -5.54 -1.38 6.33
C VAL A 19 -5.28 -1.33 4.82
N SER A 20 -4.76 -0.21 4.30
CA SER A 20 -4.51 -0.08 2.87
C SER A 20 -3.46 -1.08 2.36
N SER A 21 -2.36 -1.23 3.10
CA SER A 21 -1.32 -2.20 2.75
C SER A 21 -1.75 -3.65 2.93
N LEU A 22 -2.56 -3.97 3.93
CA LEU A 22 -3.10 -5.33 4.11
C LEU A 22 -4.01 -5.71 2.95
N VAL A 23 -4.88 -4.80 2.50
CA VAL A 23 -5.72 -5.05 1.33
C VAL A 23 -4.86 -5.25 0.08
N LEU A 24 -3.88 -4.38 -0.17
CA LEU A 24 -2.99 -4.54 -1.32
C LEU A 24 -2.17 -5.84 -1.25
N PHE A 25 -1.62 -6.15 -0.08
CA PHE A 25 -0.88 -7.38 0.19
C PHE A 25 -1.73 -8.62 -0.13
N SER A 26 -3.03 -8.60 0.16
CA SER A 26 -3.92 -9.72 -0.13
C SER A 26 -4.10 -9.99 -1.64
N TYR A 27 -4.01 -8.97 -2.50
CA TYR A 27 -3.92 -9.19 -3.95
C TYR A 27 -2.62 -9.90 -4.34
N GLY A 28 -1.51 -9.52 -3.70
CA GLY A 28 -0.22 -10.19 -3.88
C GLY A 28 -0.25 -11.65 -3.43
N THR A 29 -0.80 -11.94 -2.24
CA THR A 29 -0.94 -13.32 -1.76
C THR A 29 -1.85 -14.14 -2.68
N GLN A 30 -2.92 -13.55 -3.19
CA GLN A 30 -3.82 -14.24 -4.12
C GLN A 30 -3.11 -14.56 -5.45
N LYS A 31 -2.37 -13.59 -6.02
CA LYS A 31 -1.69 -13.76 -7.32
C LYS A 31 -0.47 -14.68 -7.27
N ILE A 32 0.25 -14.69 -6.15
CA ILE A 32 1.55 -15.38 -6.03
C ILE A 32 1.47 -16.62 -5.15
N LEU A 33 0.82 -16.53 -4.00
CA LEU A 33 0.71 -17.62 -3.02
C LEU A 33 -0.57 -18.44 -3.20
N HIS A 34 -1.45 -18.05 -4.12
CA HIS A 34 -2.73 -18.70 -4.40
C HIS A 34 -3.68 -18.69 -3.18
N PHE A 35 -3.53 -17.71 -2.28
CA PHE A 35 -4.36 -17.54 -1.09
C PHE A 35 -4.79 -16.08 -0.90
N PRO A 36 -6.09 -15.78 -0.68
CA PRO A 36 -7.22 -16.70 -0.79
C PRO A 36 -7.35 -17.26 -2.22
N ALA A 37 -7.98 -18.43 -2.37
CA ALA A 37 -8.12 -19.08 -3.67
C ALA A 37 -8.84 -18.15 -4.67
N ALA A 38 -8.34 -18.11 -5.91
CA ALA A 38 -8.93 -17.37 -7.02
C ALA A 38 -9.36 -18.32 -8.13
N ALA A 39 -10.39 -17.94 -8.89
CA ALA A 39 -10.81 -18.70 -10.07
C ALA A 39 -9.73 -18.76 -11.16
N SER A 40 -8.84 -17.77 -11.19
CA SER A 40 -7.69 -17.74 -12.10
C SER A 40 -6.52 -17.02 -11.43
N VAL A 41 -5.31 -17.47 -11.72
CA VAL A 41 -4.05 -16.83 -11.31
C VAL A 41 -3.27 -16.39 -12.55
N PRO A 42 -2.51 -15.29 -12.45
CA PRO A 42 -1.79 -14.77 -13.60
C PRO A 42 -0.66 -15.74 -14.02
N PRO A 43 -0.41 -15.93 -15.33
CA PRO A 43 0.73 -16.68 -15.82
C PRO A 43 2.04 -16.11 -15.27
N VAL A 44 2.97 -16.99 -14.90
CA VAL A 44 4.30 -16.59 -14.41
C VAL A 44 4.99 -15.69 -15.45
N GLY A 45 5.55 -14.58 -14.99
CA GLY A 45 6.22 -13.59 -15.86
C GLY A 45 5.29 -12.61 -16.60
N SER A 46 3.96 -12.78 -16.51
CA SER A 46 3.03 -11.77 -17.03
C SER A 46 3.10 -10.46 -16.24
N LEU A 47 2.62 -9.37 -16.83
CA LEU A 47 2.57 -8.06 -16.16
C LEU A 47 1.78 -8.12 -14.84
N SER A 48 0.66 -8.86 -14.82
CA SER A 48 -0.16 -9.05 -13.62
C SER A 48 0.57 -9.88 -12.54
N TRP A 49 1.40 -10.86 -12.95
CA TRP A 49 2.22 -11.63 -12.04
C TRP A 49 3.33 -10.77 -11.41
N VAL A 50 4.02 -9.94 -12.21
CA VAL A 50 5.02 -8.99 -11.69
C VAL A 50 4.38 -7.99 -10.73
N ALA A 51 3.19 -7.46 -11.07
CA ALA A 51 2.41 -6.62 -10.17
C ALA A 51 2.10 -7.34 -8.85
N GLY A 52 1.68 -8.60 -8.91
CA GLY A 52 1.43 -9.43 -7.72
C GLY A 52 2.66 -9.60 -6.84
N LEU A 53 3.86 -9.74 -7.42
CA LEU A 53 5.10 -9.85 -6.65
C LEU A 53 5.41 -8.55 -5.90
N LEU A 54 5.18 -7.40 -6.53
CA LEU A 54 5.35 -6.09 -5.89
C LEU A 54 4.29 -5.84 -4.81
N GLU A 55 3.03 -6.17 -5.07
CA GLU A 55 1.94 -6.09 -4.09
C GLU A 55 2.24 -6.95 -2.86
N LEU A 56 2.77 -8.16 -3.06
CA LEU A 56 3.14 -9.06 -1.98
C LEU A 56 4.31 -8.51 -1.17
N THR A 57 5.42 -8.17 -1.83
CA THR A 57 6.66 -7.79 -1.15
C THR A 57 6.57 -6.39 -0.55
N LEU A 58 6.27 -5.38 -1.36
CA LEU A 58 6.22 -3.99 -0.93
C LEU A 58 4.97 -3.72 -0.08
N GLY A 59 3.85 -4.39 -0.36
CA GLY A 59 2.67 -4.31 0.49
C GLY A 59 2.99 -4.77 1.92
N PHE A 60 3.77 -5.85 2.07
CA PHE A 60 4.23 -6.29 3.38
C PHE A 60 5.17 -5.29 4.06
N LEU A 61 6.11 -4.68 3.33
CA LEU A 61 7.01 -3.66 3.89
C LEU A 61 6.22 -2.44 4.41
N VAL A 62 5.26 -1.95 3.63
CA VAL A 62 4.38 -0.86 4.07
C VAL A 62 3.49 -1.30 5.24
N LEU A 63 3.02 -2.55 5.27
CA LEU A 63 2.20 -3.10 6.36
C LEU A 63 2.90 -3.01 7.70
N ILE A 64 4.15 -3.49 7.79
CA ILE A 64 4.94 -3.43 9.02
C ILE A 64 5.52 -2.02 9.28
N GLY A 65 5.46 -1.13 8.29
CA GLY A 65 6.00 0.21 8.37
C GLY A 65 7.52 0.22 8.35
N PHE A 66 8.13 -0.53 7.41
CA PHE A 66 9.56 -0.56 7.15
C PHE A 66 9.88 0.12 5.82
N GLN A 67 10.75 1.13 5.84
CA GLN A 67 11.06 1.98 4.68
C GLN A 67 9.80 2.49 3.97
N THR A 68 8.81 2.89 4.76
CA THR A 68 7.44 3.18 4.27
C THR A 68 7.42 4.15 3.09
N PRO A 69 8.15 5.30 3.10
CA PRO A 69 8.09 6.25 1.99
C PRO A 69 8.57 5.66 0.66
N ILE A 70 9.64 4.85 0.69
CA ILE A 70 10.23 4.26 -0.52
C ILE A 70 9.30 3.19 -1.08
N ALA A 71 8.86 2.25 -0.24
CA ALA A 71 7.95 1.19 -0.66
C ALA A 71 6.60 1.75 -1.14
N ALA A 72 6.05 2.75 -0.44
CA ALA A 72 4.81 3.40 -0.83
C ALA A 72 4.93 4.17 -2.15
N PHE A 73 6.08 4.80 -2.45
CA PHE A 73 6.30 5.46 -3.74
C PHE A 73 6.21 4.48 -4.90
N VAL A 74 6.86 3.32 -4.77
CA VAL A 74 6.81 2.28 -5.79
C VAL A 74 5.40 1.69 -5.94
N LEU A 75 4.70 1.43 -4.83
CA LEU A 75 3.31 0.96 -4.87
C LEU A 75 2.35 2.00 -5.47
N SER A 76 2.56 3.29 -5.21
CA SER A 76 1.80 4.36 -5.84
C SER A 76 1.95 4.33 -7.36
N GLY A 77 3.20 4.22 -7.84
CA GLY A 77 3.49 4.07 -9.27
C GLY A 77 2.86 2.82 -9.87
N LEU A 78 2.97 1.68 -9.19
CA LEU A 78 2.35 0.42 -9.62
C LEU A 78 0.84 0.58 -9.83
N MET A 79 0.16 1.23 -8.90
CA MET A 79 -1.28 1.46 -8.96
C MET A 79 -1.67 2.49 -10.03
N ALA A 80 -0.83 3.50 -10.27
CA ALA A 80 -1.00 4.41 -11.40
C ALA A 80 -0.94 3.65 -12.74
N PHE A 81 0.09 2.81 -12.95
CA PHE A 81 0.19 1.98 -14.15
C PHE A 81 -0.98 1.01 -14.27
N ALA A 82 -1.41 0.39 -13.17
CA ALA A 82 -2.59 -0.47 -13.16
C ALA A 82 -3.84 0.28 -13.66
N TYR A 83 -4.04 1.53 -13.21
CA TYR A 83 -5.15 2.37 -13.67
C TYR A 83 -5.05 2.66 -15.17
N PHE A 84 -3.93 3.23 -15.64
CA PHE A 84 -3.82 3.70 -17.02
C PHE A 84 -3.76 2.56 -18.05
N ILE A 85 -3.10 1.44 -17.72
CA ILE A 85 -2.97 0.30 -18.63
C ILE A 85 -4.21 -0.61 -18.56
N GLY A 86 -4.69 -0.94 -17.35
CA GLY A 86 -5.71 -1.97 -17.14
C GLY A 86 -7.16 -1.47 -17.07
N HIS A 87 -7.37 -0.19 -16.74
CA HIS A 87 -8.69 0.35 -16.45
C HIS A 87 -9.09 1.51 -17.37
N ALA A 88 -8.21 2.51 -17.56
CA ALA A 88 -8.54 3.73 -18.31
C ALA A 88 -8.91 3.46 -19.78
N SER A 89 -8.41 2.36 -20.37
CA SER A 89 -8.77 1.93 -21.73
C SER A 89 -10.23 1.51 -21.90
N LYS A 90 -10.92 1.15 -20.81
CA LYS A 90 -12.35 0.75 -20.83
C LYS A 90 -13.29 1.96 -20.70
N SER A 91 -12.91 2.91 -19.85
CA SER A 91 -13.56 4.20 -19.66
C SER A 91 -12.62 5.07 -18.82
N PHE A 92 -12.65 6.38 -18.99
CA PHE A 92 -11.85 7.28 -18.15
C PHE A 92 -12.38 7.35 -16.71
N PHE A 93 -13.66 7.06 -16.49
CA PHE A 93 -14.32 7.21 -15.19
C PHE A 93 -14.15 5.94 -14.33
N PRO A 94 -13.54 6.01 -13.13
CA PRO A 94 -13.31 4.85 -12.27
C PRO A 94 -14.55 4.01 -11.99
N ALA A 95 -15.70 4.68 -11.82
CA ALA A 95 -17.00 4.06 -11.56
C ALA A 95 -17.47 3.15 -12.69
N GLN A 96 -16.93 3.28 -13.90
CA GLN A 96 -17.34 2.53 -15.10
C GLN A 96 -16.26 1.56 -15.60
N ASN A 97 -15.02 1.63 -15.09
CA ASN A 97 -13.89 0.86 -15.60
C ASN A 97 -13.30 -0.17 -14.61
N GLY A 98 -13.83 -0.23 -13.39
CA GLY A 98 -13.35 -1.12 -12.32
C GLY A 98 -12.03 -0.69 -11.65
N GLY A 99 -11.53 0.51 -11.96
CA GLY A 99 -10.25 1.05 -11.50
C GLY A 99 -10.32 1.89 -10.23
N VAL A 100 -11.46 1.86 -9.51
CA VAL A 100 -11.65 2.60 -8.25
C VAL A 100 -10.55 2.26 -7.24
N ALA A 101 -10.26 0.96 -7.05
CA ALA A 101 -9.20 0.53 -6.14
C ALA A 101 -7.82 1.05 -6.59
N ALA A 102 -7.49 0.92 -7.87
CA ALA A 102 -6.20 1.36 -8.40
C ALA A 102 -5.98 2.87 -8.17
N ILE A 103 -6.96 3.72 -8.48
CA ILE A 103 -6.78 5.17 -8.29
C ILE A 103 -6.73 5.56 -6.80
N LEU A 104 -7.53 4.92 -5.94
CA LEU A 104 -7.50 5.19 -4.50
C LEU A 104 -6.17 4.75 -3.88
N PHE A 105 -5.69 3.53 -4.18
CA PHE A 105 -4.40 3.07 -3.67
C PHE A 105 -3.24 3.91 -4.19
N CYS A 106 -3.29 4.37 -5.46
CA CYS A 106 -2.30 5.28 -6.00
C CYS A 106 -2.11 6.51 -5.10
N PHE A 107 -3.20 7.20 -4.75
CA PHE A 107 -3.14 8.41 -3.93
C PHE A 107 -2.97 8.15 -2.43
N VAL A 108 -3.48 7.04 -1.90
CA VAL A 108 -3.23 6.64 -0.50
C VAL A 108 -1.74 6.36 -0.29
N PHE A 109 -1.11 5.58 -1.17
CA PHE A 109 0.32 5.32 -1.05
C PHE A 109 1.15 6.57 -1.35
N LEU A 110 0.73 7.42 -2.29
CA LEU A 110 1.38 8.72 -2.50
C LEU A 110 1.33 9.60 -1.25
N TYR A 111 0.19 9.63 -0.55
CA TYR A 111 0.06 10.33 0.72
C TYR A 111 1.02 9.76 1.78
N LEU A 112 1.18 8.44 1.85
CA LEU A 112 2.12 7.80 2.78
C LEU A 112 3.59 8.08 2.47
N VAL A 113 3.94 8.44 1.22
CA VAL A 113 5.28 8.97 0.90
C VAL A 113 5.57 10.25 1.69
N ALA A 114 4.62 11.17 1.74
CA ALA A 114 4.77 12.45 2.42
C ALA A 114 4.52 12.36 3.94
N ALA A 115 3.51 11.59 4.35
CA ALA A 115 3.09 11.48 5.75
C ALA A 115 3.99 10.53 6.58
N GLY A 116 4.68 9.60 5.91
CA GLY A 116 5.56 8.61 6.54
C GLY A 116 4.81 7.44 7.20
N ALA A 117 5.51 6.74 8.08
CA ALA A 117 5.09 5.42 8.58
C ALA A 117 4.05 5.46 9.72
N GLY A 118 3.85 6.59 10.40
CA GLY A 118 2.99 6.66 11.61
C GLY A 118 3.63 6.06 12.86
N SER A 119 2.95 6.25 14.02
CA SER A 119 3.46 5.87 15.35
C SER A 119 3.75 4.37 15.50
N PHE A 120 2.89 3.50 14.95
CA PHE A 120 3.07 2.05 14.98
C PHE A 120 3.83 1.56 13.75
N SER A 121 5.14 1.82 13.69
CA SER A 121 6.02 1.41 12.59
C SER A 121 7.33 0.85 13.10
N VAL A 122 7.88 -0.15 12.39
CA VAL A 122 9.26 -0.59 12.61
C VAL A 122 10.24 0.58 12.46
N ASP A 123 10.00 1.47 11.47
CA ASP A 123 10.78 2.69 11.27
C ASP A 123 10.88 3.55 12.54
N ASN A 124 9.78 3.71 13.31
CA ASN A 124 9.80 4.47 14.56
C ASN A 124 10.45 3.72 15.72
N LEU A 125 10.27 2.40 15.81
CA LEU A 125 10.94 1.59 16.85
C LEU A 125 12.47 1.69 16.72
N VAL A 126 12.99 1.63 15.48
CA VAL A 126 14.43 1.79 15.21
C VAL A 126 14.93 3.19 15.58
N LYS A 127 14.16 4.24 15.28
CA LYS A 127 14.53 5.62 15.67
C LYS A 127 14.59 5.80 17.17
N ARG A 128 13.60 5.27 17.91
CA ARG A 128 13.55 5.38 19.38
C ARG A 128 14.73 4.69 20.06
N GLY A 129 15.08 3.48 19.62
CA GLY A 129 16.23 2.76 20.17
C GLY A 129 17.57 3.49 19.97
N ARG A 130 17.73 4.22 18.86
CA ARG A 130 18.92 5.07 18.63
C ARG A 130 19.00 6.26 19.58
N THR A 131 17.87 6.88 19.90
CA THR A 131 17.82 8.01 20.85
C THR A 131 18.10 7.55 22.28
N GLU A 132 17.61 6.39 22.69
CA GLU A 132 17.87 5.82 24.03
C GLU A 132 19.33 5.40 24.23
N ILE A 133 20.04 4.95 23.19
CA ILE A 133 21.48 4.61 23.26
C ILE A 133 22.38 5.87 23.30
N ALA A 134 21.91 6.99 22.75
CA ALA A 134 22.66 8.23 22.67
C ALA A 134 22.47 9.16 23.88
N ALA A 135 21.62 8.79 24.85
CA ALA A 135 21.32 9.52 26.08
C ALA A 135 22.01 8.88 27.29
#